data_AF-A0A354Z9C4-F1
#
_entry.id   AF-A0A354Z9C4-F1
#
_cell.length_a   1.000
_cell.length_b   1.000
_cell.length_c   1.000
_cell.angle_alpha   90.00
_cell.angle_beta   90.00
_cell.angle_gamma   90.00
#
_symmetry.space_group_name_H-M   'P 1'
#
loop_
_entity.id
_entity.type
_entity.pdbx_description
1 polymer ?
#
loop_
_entity_poly.entity_id
_entity_poly.type
_entity_poly.pdbx_seq_one_letter_code
_entity_poly.pdbx_strand_id
1 'polypeptide(L)'
;MAEWHDEKYKEIFDGILSGLHRRRAIDPSFSIEDAENQLVHLYILDGNDWLGRGALGDITSEATIAAYELFVHQWKAEIRGKNGG
;
A
#
# COMPACT_ATOMS: atom_id res chain seq x y z
N MET A 1 1.77 -18.19 18.19
CA MET A 1 0.56 -17.54 17.63
C MET A 1 0.88 -16.41 16.64
N ALA A 2 2.14 -15.99 16.48
CA ALA A 2 2.55 -14.86 15.63
C ALA A 2 2.94 -15.24 14.19
N GLU A 3 3.53 -16.42 13.96
CA GLU A 3 4.11 -16.77 12.65
C GLU A 3 3.11 -16.66 11.48
N TRP A 4 1.89 -17.18 11.62
CA TRP A 4 0.91 -17.11 10.54
C TRP A 4 0.41 -15.68 10.26
N HIS A 5 0.42 -14.79 11.26
CA HIS A 5 0.03 -13.39 11.08
C HIS A 5 1.11 -12.65 10.30
N ASP A 6 2.37 -12.80 10.69
CA ASP A 6 3.53 -12.23 10.00
C ASP A 6 3.66 -12.75 8.56
N GLU A 7 3.48 -14.07 8.35
CA GLU A 7 3.50 -14.66 7.02
C GLU A 7 2.39 -14.10 6.14
N LYS A 8 1.17 -13.95 6.68
CA LYS A 8 0.05 -13.38 5.92
C LYS A 8 0.20 -11.90 5.67
N TYR A 9 0.67 -11.14 6.66
CA TYR A 9 1.01 -9.74 6.48
C TYR A 9 2.01 -9.58 5.33
N LYS A 10 3.09 -10.34 5.36
CA LYS A 10 4.15 -10.28 4.35
C LYS A 10 3.65 -10.68 2.95
N GLU A 11 2.90 -11.77 2.86
CA GLU A 11 2.28 -12.23 1.60
C GLU A 11 1.45 -11.13 0.95
N ILE A 12 0.58 -10.49 1.74
CA ILE A 12 -0.31 -9.42 1.26
C ILE A 12 0.51 -8.19 0.89
N PHE A 13 1.43 -7.77 1.76
CA PHE A 13 2.28 -6.61 1.55
C PHE A 13 3.10 -6.71 0.25
N ASP A 14 3.85 -7.81 0.08
CA ASP A 14 4.68 -8.03 -1.11
C ASP A 14 3.82 -8.14 -2.38
N GLY A 15 2.64 -8.76 -2.28
CA GLY A 15 1.68 -8.87 -3.38
C GLY A 15 1.16 -7.51 -3.86
N ILE A 16 0.71 -6.66 -2.92
CA ILE A 16 0.22 -5.32 -3.23
C ILE A 16 1.35 -4.44 -3.79
N LEU A 17 2.51 -4.45 -3.15
CA LEU A 17 3.65 -3.65 -3.58
C LEU A 17 4.10 -4.01 -5.01
N SER A 18 4.26 -5.31 -5.29
CA SER A 18 4.59 -5.81 -6.63
C SER A 18 3.52 -5.42 -7.67
N GLY A 19 2.24 -5.52 -7.30
CA GLY A 19 1.12 -5.10 -8.14
C GLY A 19 1.16 -3.61 -8.47
N LEU A 20 1.50 -2.75 -7.50
CA LEU A 20 1.63 -1.30 -7.70
C LEU A 20 2.79 -0.94 -8.63
N HIS A 21 3.96 -1.56 -8.43
CA HIS A 21 5.10 -1.37 -9.34
C HIS A 21 4.77 -1.82 -10.76
N ARG A 22 4.11 -2.97 -10.90
CA ARG A 22 3.66 -3.45 -12.21
C ARG A 22 2.66 -2.50 -12.84
N ARG A 23 1.66 -2.03 -12.08
CA ARG A 23 0.67 -1.07 -12.56
C ARG A 23 1.34 0.20 -13.08
N ARG A 24 2.26 0.79 -12.32
CA ARG A 24 3.06 1.95 -12.75
C ARG A 24 3.87 1.69 -14.02
N ALA A 25 4.36 0.46 -14.22
CA ALA A 25 5.14 0.12 -15.41
C ALA A 25 4.27 -0.07 -16.68
N ILE A 26 3.04 -0.54 -16.54
CA ILE A 26 2.16 -0.85 -17.68
C ILE A 26 1.12 0.23 -17.99
N ASP A 27 0.74 1.02 -17.00
CA ASP A 27 -0.29 2.06 -17.11
C ASP A 27 0.36 3.45 -17.05
N PRO A 28 0.58 4.11 -18.21
CA PRO A 28 1.16 5.45 -18.24
C PRO A 28 0.21 6.52 -17.68
N SER A 29 -1.06 6.21 -17.46
CA SER A 29 -2.03 7.12 -16.86
C SER A 29 -2.00 7.05 -15.33
N PHE A 30 -1.39 6.03 -14.75
CA PHE A 30 -1.28 5.89 -13.31
C PHE A 30 -0.28 6.92 -12.77
N SER A 31 -0.79 7.86 -11.99
CA SER A 31 -0.01 8.92 -11.38
C SER A 31 0.29 8.64 -9.91
N ILE A 32 1.24 9.38 -9.34
CA ILE A 32 1.50 9.33 -7.90
C ILE A 32 0.30 9.84 -7.09
N GLU A 33 -0.44 10.81 -7.64
CA GLU A 33 -1.65 11.35 -7.02
C GLU A 33 -2.75 10.29 -6.91
N ASP A 34 -2.88 9.39 -7.90
CA ASP A 34 -3.80 8.25 -7.81
C ASP A 34 -3.44 7.32 -6.64
N ALA A 35 -2.15 7.03 -6.45
CA ALA A 35 -1.68 6.20 -5.36
C ALA A 35 -1.91 6.87 -3.99
N GLU A 36 -1.69 8.18 -3.90
CA GLU A 36 -1.95 8.97 -2.69
C GLU A 36 -3.44 9.04 -2.35
N ASN A 37 -4.30 9.30 -3.35
CA ASN A 37 -5.75 9.31 -3.16
C ASN A 37 -6.23 7.96 -2.68
N GLN A 38 -5.75 6.87 -3.27
CA GLN A 38 -6.08 5.52 -2.83
C GLN A 38 -5.62 5.25 -1.39
N LEU A 39 -4.43 5.71 -1.01
CA LEU A 39 -3.94 5.60 0.36
C LEU A 39 -4.83 6.35 1.37
N VAL A 40 -5.27 7.58 1.03
CA VAL A 40 -6.22 8.33 1.86
C VAL A 40 -7.54 7.55 2.01
N HIS A 41 -8.06 6.97 0.93
CA HIS A 41 -9.25 6.14 1.00
C HIS A 41 -9.07 4.91 1.90
N LEU A 42 -7.91 4.25 1.85
CA LEU A 42 -7.60 3.11 2.71
C LEU A 42 -7.58 3.52 4.19
N TYR A 43 -6.99 4.67 4.52
CA TYR A 43 -7.02 5.21 5.88
C TYR A 43 -8.43 5.52 6.39
N ILE A 44 -9.30 6.06 5.54
CA ILE A 44 -10.70 6.29 5.89
C ILE A 44 -11.42 4.96 6.16
N LEU A 45 -11.16 3.93 5.35
CA LEU A 45 -11.77 2.60 5.51
C LEU A 45 -11.26 1.86 6.75
N ASP A 46 -10.01 2.11 7.14
CA ASP A 46 -9.42 1.57 8.36
C ASP A 46 -10.00 2.26 9.60
N GLY A 47 -9.98 3.60 9.62
CA GLY A 47 -10.51 4.42 10.72
C GLY A 47 -12.03 4.37 10.90
N ASN A 48 -12.77 3.88 9.89
CA ASN A 48 -14.20 3.60 10.02
C ASN A 48 -14.52 2.35 10.86
N ASP A 49 -13.52 1.76 11.53
CA ASP A 49 -13.64 0.71 12.54
C ASP A 49 -14.75 -0.30 12.19
N TRP A 50 -14.51 -1.03 11.09
CA TRP A 50 -15.43 -2.08 10.64
C TRP A 50 -15.37 -3.23 11.64
N LEU A 51 -16.06 -3.05 12.77
CA LEU A 51 -16.35 -4.06 13.79
C LEU A 51 -16.85 -5.32 13.08
N GLY A 52 -15.98 -6.34 13.02
CA GLY A 52 -16.29 -7.62 12.38
C GLY A 52 -15.35 -8.10 11.28
N ARG A 53 -14.30 -7.34 10.91
CA ARG A 53 -13.28 -7.82 9.96
C ARG A 53 -12.48 -9.04 10.47
N GLY A 54 -12.31 -9.13 11.79
CA GLY A 54 -11.50 -10.17 12.43
C GLY A 54 -10.01 -10.05 12.07
N ALA A 55 -9.17 -10.82 12.77
CA ALA A 55 -7.70 -10.69 12.67
C ALA A 55 -7.16 -10.74 11.23
N LEU A 56 -7.75 -11.55 10.33
CA LEU A 56 -7.33 -11.61 8.93
C LEU A 56 -7.64 -10.30 8.18
N GLY A 57 -8.80 -9.70 8.42
CA GLY A 57 -9.19 -8.45 7.77
C GLY A 57 -8.40 -7.25 8.28
N ASP A 58 -8.01 -7.26 9.56
CA ASP A 58 -7.10 -6.26 10.14
C ASP A 58 -5.72 -6.38 9.49
N ILE A 59 -5.11 -7.58 9.50
CA ILE A 59 -3.81 -7.83 8.83
C ILE A 59 -3.84 -7.42 7.36
N THR A 60 -4.94 -7.72 6.66
CA THR A 60 -5.06 -7.37 5.24
C THR A 60 -5.08 -5.86 5.06
N SER A 61 -5.82 -5.13 5.91
CA SER A 61 -5.92 -3.67 5.84
C SER A 61 -4.57 -3.04 6.16
N GLU A 62 -3.93 -3.47 7.25
CA GLU A 62 -2.61 -3.01 7.68
C GLU A 62 -1.54 -3.23 6.60
N ALA A 63 -1.42 -4.46 6.07
CA ALA A 63 -0.46 -4.78 5.03
C ALA A 63 -0.70 -4.00 3.73
N THR A 64 -1.96 -3.78 3.37
CA THR A 64 -2.31 -3.01 2.17
C THR A 64 -1.91 -1.54 2.33
N ILE A 65 -2.23 -0.92 3.48
CA ILE A 65 -1.86 0.46 3.77
C ILE A 65 -0.35 0.63 3.71
N ALA A 66 0.40 -0.21 4.44
CA ALA A 66 1.86 -0.14 4.49
C ALA A 66 2.51 -0.29 3.10
N ALA A 67 1.96 -1.15 2.23
CA ALA A 67 2.46 -1.30 0.86
C ALA A 67 2.27 -0.03 0.04
N TYR A 68 1.10 0.63 0.14
CA TYR A 68 0.84 1.91 -0.52
C TYR A 68 1.74 3.02 0.04
N GLU A 69 1.93 3.10 1.36
CA GLU A 69 2.83 4.08 1.99
C GLU A 69 4.26 3.97 1.47
N LEU A 70 4.80 2.75 1.47
CA LEU A 70 6.15 2.49 1.00
C LEU A 70 6.29 2.86 -0.48
N PHE A 71 5.32 2.46 -1.31
CA PHE A 71 5.30 2.76 -2.74
C PHE A 71 5.28 4.28 -3.01
N VAL A 72 4.37 5.02 -2.35
CA VAL A 72 4.27 6.47 -2.46
C VAL A 72 5.56 7.14 -1.99
N HIS A 73 6.11 6.73 -0.85
CA HIS A 73 7.35 7.27 -0.30
C HIS A 73 8.52 7.10 -1.28
N GLN A 74 8.71 5.88 -1.81
CA GLN A 74 9.76 5.60 -2.80
C GLN A 74 9.60 6.46 -4.05
N TRP A 75 8.38 6.55 -4.59
CA TRP A 75 8.13 7.32 -5.81
C TRP A 75 8.38 8.82 -5.58
N LYS A 76 7.95 9.39 -4.45
CA LYS A 76 8.28 10.78 -4.09
C LYS A 76 9.78 11.01 -3.98
N ALA A 77 10.52 10.07 -3.39
CA ALA A 77 11.97 10.14 -3.30
C ALA A 77 12.64 10.12 -4.68
N GLU A 78 12.15 9.28 -5.61
CA GLU A 78 12.63 9.26 -7.00
C GLU A 78 12.38 10.58 -7.73
N ILE A 79 11.19 11.18 -7.57
CA ILE A 79 10.86 12.48 -8.19
C ILE A 79 11.77 13.58 -7.63
N ARG A 80 11.95 13.61 -6.31
CA ARG A 80 12.83 14.60 -5.65
C ARG A 80 14.29 14.43 -6.06
N GLY A 81 14.76 13.19 -6.22
CA GLY A 81 16.10 12.89 -6.71
C GLY A 81 16.33 13.31 -8.16
N LYS A 82 15.30 13.25 -9.02
CA LYS A 82 15.37 13.71 -10.41
C LYS A 82 15.36 15.23 -10.58
N ASN A 83 14.75 15.97 -9.65
CA ASN A 83 14.70 17.44 -9.70
C ASN A 83 15.95 18.14 -9.11
N GLY A 84 16.93 17.37 -8.63
CA GLY A 84 18.15 17.89 -8.00
C GLY A 84 19.43 17.76 -8.83
N GLY A 85 19.33 17.50 -10.15
CA GLY A 85 20.45 17.33 -11.07
C GLY A 85 20.52 18.40 -12.14
#